data_AF-A0A0Q7KKT7-F1
#
_entry.id   AF-A0A0Q7KKT7-F1
#
_cell.length_a   1.000
_cell.length_b   1.000
_cell.length_c   1.000
_cell.angle_alpha   90.00
_cell.angle_beta   90.00
_cell.angle_gamma   90.00
#
_symmetry.space_group_name_H-M   'P 1'
#
loop_
_entity.id
_entity.type
_entity.pdbx_description
1 polymer ?
#
loop_
_entity_poly.entity_id
_entity_poly.type
_entity_poly.pdbx_seq_one_letter_code
_entity_poly.pdbx_strand_id
1 'polypeptide(L)'
;MFGLTFEKLLLVAIVAGVLIGPQRLPVHAHELARLVRSFRSLLETARARAEHDSGVSLQRSDWDLTQYDPRHIVREALQDPPAPRDVVGEQALRVRPGQTHVVTGSAAHPRRVLIDSLPPDDPRRVAASAGEDRLRDAQPGTPPA
;
A
#
# COMPACT_ATOMS: atom_id res chain seq x y z
N MET A 1 19.05 14.65 18.89
CA MET A 1 19.27 15.57 17.76
C MET A 1 20.75 15.88 17.69
N PHE A 2 21.48 15.31 16.72
CA PHE A 2 22.91 15.59 16.55
C PHE A 2 23.07 17.07 16.20
N GLY A 3 23.68 17.86 17.09
CA GLY A 3 23.92 19.30 16.92
C GLY A 3 25.00 19.58 15.88
N LEU A 4 24.88 18.97 14.71
CA LEU A 4 25.82 18.93 13.61
C LEU A 4 25.45 20.04 12.62
N THR A 5 25.96 21.24 12.89
CA THR A 5 25.79 22.38 11.98
C THR A 5 26.83 22.30 10.85
N PHE A 6 26.56 23.00 9.74
CA PHE A 6 27.48 23.05 8.60
C PHE A 6 28.91 23.46 9.01
N GLU A 7 29.03 24.44 9.90
CA GLU A 7 30.31 24.88 10.47
C GLU A 7 31.05 23.72 11.18
N LYS A 8 30.36 22.93 11.99
CA LYS A 8 30.96 21.79 12.70
C LYS A 8 31.39 20.69 11.75
N LEU A 9 30.59 20.43 10.70
CA LEU A 9 30.96 19.49 9.64
C LEU A 9 32.25 19.92 8.93
N LEU A 10 32.36 21.22 8.59
CA LEU A 10 33.55 21.77 7.96
C LEU A 10 34.77 21.65 8.90
N LEU A 11 34.61 22.00 10.17
CA LEU A 11 35.66 21.85 11.18
C LEU A 11 36.15 20.40 11.29
N VAL A 12 35.21 19.45 11.37
CA VAL A 12 35.55 18.01 11.43
C VAL A 12 36.26 17.56 10.15
N ALA A 13 35.82 18.01 8.97
CA ALA A 13 36.46 17.67 7.70
C ALA A 13 37.90 18.19 7.64
N ILE A 14 38.17 19.41 8.13
CA ILE A 14 39.52 19.97 8.21
C ILE A 14 40.38 19.13 9.16
N VAL A 15 39.89 18.86 10.38
CA VAL A 15 40.63 18.06 11.38
C VAL A 15 40.92 16.65 10.84
N ALA A 16 39.93 15.99 10.25
CA ALA A 16 40.10 14.68 9.63
C ALA A 16 41.12 14.73 8.49
N GLY A 17 41.11 15.78 7.67
CA GLY A 17 42.07 15.97 6.59
C GLY A 17 43.50 16.19 7.07
N VAL A 18 43.69 16.89 8.19
CA VAL A 18 45.01 17.03 8.82
C VAL A 18 45.47 15.69 9.41
N LEU A 19 44.58 14.94 10.06
CA LEU A 19 44.90 13.67 10.71
C LEU A 19 45.25 12.55 9.71
N ILE A 20 44.51 12.46 8.60
CA ILE A 20 44.75 11.53 7.49
C ILE A 20 45.92 12.01 6.59
N GLY A 21 46.13 13.32 6.54
CA GLY A 21 47.08 14.00 5.67
C GLY A 21 46.42 14.46 4.36
N PRO A 22 46.62 15.74 3.95
CA PRO A 22 45.94 16.32 2.79
C PRO A 22 46.31 15.65 1.46
N GLN A 23 47.48 15.00 1.40
CA GLN A 23 47.90 14.26 0.22
C GLN A 23 47.19 12.91 0.03
N ARG A 24 46.64 12.32 1.11
CA ARG A 24 45.97 11.01 1.04
C ARG A 24 44.45 11.12 0.86
N LEU A 25 43.83 12.20 1.33
CA LEU A 25 42.42 12.52 1.09
C LEU A 25 41.97 12.37 -0.38
N PRO A 26 42.66 12.95 -1.38
CA PRO A 26 42.22 12.83 -2.77
C PRO A 26 42.24 11.38 -3.24
N VAL A 27 43.20 10.57 -2.81
CA VAL A 27 43.27 9.15 -3.19
C VAL A 27 42.02 8.40 -2.72
N HIS A 28 41.62 8.58 -1.46
CA HIS A 28 40.40 7.97 -0.91
C HIS A 28 39.12 8.55 -1.53
N ALA A 29 39.10 9.84 -1.84
CA ALA A 29 37.98 10.45 -2.55
C ALA A 29 37.80 9.85 -3.95
N HIS A 30 38.88 9.51 -4.66
CA HIS A 30 38.82 8.83 -5.95
C HIS A 30 38.32 7.39 -5.83
N GLU A 31 38.69 6.67 -4.77
CA GLU A 31 38.16 5.32 -4.47
C GLU A 31 36.65 5.38 -4.21
N LEU A 32 36.20 6.32 -3.37
CA LEU A 32 34.79 6.54 -3.10
C LEU A 32 34.03 6.98 -4.35
N ALA A 33 34.59 7.90 -5.14
CA ALA A 33 33.95 8.36 -6.38
C ALA A 33 33.77 7.20 -7.38
N ARG A 34 34.77 6.33 -7.50
CA ARG A 34 34.67 5.10 -8.31
C ARG A 34 33.57 4.19 -7.78
N LEU A 35 33.51 3.95 -6.48
CA LEU A 35 32.45 3.16 -5.84
C LEU A 35 31.06 3.74 -6.13
N VAL A 36 30.89 5.05 -5.94
CA VAL A 36 29.61 5.75 -6.19
C VAL A 36 29.23 5.66 -7.66
N ARG A 37 30.19 5.77 -8.59
CA ARG A 37 29.96 5.60 -10.03
C ARG A 37 29.49 4.18 -10.36
N SER A 38 30.15 3.17 -9.81
CA SER A 38 29.78 1.76 -9.99
C SER A 38 28.41 1.46 -9.38
N PHE A 39 28.13 1.98 -8.19
CA PHE A 39 26.82 1.83 -7.56
C PHE A 39 25.72 2.52 -8.39
N ARG A 40 26.01 3.73 -8.92
CA ARG A 40 25.11 4.41 -9.84
C ARG A 40 24.83 3.57 -11.08
N SER A 41 25.86 3.00 -11.73
CA SER A 41 25.64 2.17 -12.92
C SER A 41 24.82 0.92 -12.59
N LEU A 42 25.07 0.27 -11.44
CA LEU A 42 24.28 -0.87 -10.98
C LEU A 42 22.81 -0.49 -10.78
N LEU A 43 22.52 0.67 -10.18
CA LEU A 43 21.15 1.16 -10.03
C LEU A 43 20.47 1.44 -11.37
N GLU A 44 21.17 2.08 -12.33
CA GLU A 44 20.59 2.32 -13.65
C GLU A 44 20.36 1.02 -14.43
N THR A 45 21.25 0.02 -14.30
CA THR A 45 21.04 -1.31 -14.91
C THR A 45 19.86 -2.06 -14.29
N ALA A 46 19.76 -2.06 -12.94
CA ALA A 46 18.64 -2.68 -12.23
C ALA A 46 17.31 -2.02 -12.60
N ARG A 47 17.31 -0.68 -12.70
CA ARG A 47 16.16 0.09 -13.16
C ARG A 47 15.78 -0.24 -14.60
N ALA A 48 16.75 -0.25 -15.52
CA ALA A 48 16.49 -0.62 -16.91
C ALA A 48 15.89 -2.03 -17.01
N ARG A 49 16.36 -2.99 -16.20
CA ARG A 49 15.78 -4.34 -16.16
C ARG A 49 14.34 -4.33 -15.63
N ALA A 50 14.07 -3.60 -14.55
CA ALA A 50 12.72 -3.47 -13.99
C ALA A 50 11.75 -2.79 -14.97
N GLU A 51 12.21 -1.81 -15.75
CA GLU A 51 11.42 -1.16 -16.81
C GLU A 51 11.09 -2.13 -17.94
N HIS A 52 12.03 -2.99 -18.35
CA HIS A 52 11.77 -4.01 -19.38
C HIS A 52 10.72 -5.04 -18.93
N ASP A 53 10.79 -5.49 -17.66
CA ASP A 53 9.89 -6.51 -17.15
C ASP A 53 8.52 -5.94 -16.71
N SER A 54 8.45 -4.66 -16.35
CA SER A 54 7.20 -4.00 -15.91
C SER A 54 6.48 -3.23 -17.03
N GLY A 55 7.14 -2.96 -18.17
CA GLY A 55 6.57 -2.22 -19.30
C GLY A 55 6.32 -0.73 -19.05
N VAL A 56 6.67 -0.21 -17.86
CA VAL A 56 6.51 1.18 -17.45
C VAL A 56 7.89 1.81 -17.27
N SER A 57 8.15 2.93 -17.94
CA SER A 57 9.39 3.69 -17.75
C SER A 57 9.41 4.28 -16.35
N LEU A 58 10.31 3.81 -15.49
CA LEU A 58 10.48 4.28 -14.12
C LEU A 58 11.23 5.61 -14.13
N GLN A 59 10.75 6.64 -14.82
CA GLN A 59 11.37 7.98 -14.82
C GLN A 59 11.51 8.46 -13.36
N ARG A 60 12.71 8.88 -12.94
CA ARG A 60 12.99 9.36 -11.56
C ARG A 60 12.16 10.59 -11.16
N SER A 61 11.48 11.25 -12.11
CA SER A 61 10.88 12.57 -11.92
C SER A 61 9.34 12.63 -11.92
N ASP A 62 8.58 11.54 -12.09
CA ASP A 62 7.11 11.61 -12.21
C ASP A 62 6.33 10.67 -11.27
N TRP A 63 6.96 10.16 -10.22
CA TRP A 63 6.23 9.40 -9.20
C TRP A 63 5.76 10.32 -8.08
N ASP A 64 4.66 11.02 -8.30
CA ASP A 64 3.97 11.69 -7.21
C ASP A 64 3.14 10.66 -6.43
N LEU A 65 3.62 10.29 -5.24
CA LEU A 65 2.93 9.39 -4.31
C LEU A 65 1.50 9.88 -4.01
N THR A 66 1.25 11.19 -4.10
CA THR A 66 -0.07 11.76 -3.83
C THR A 66 -1.05 11.57 -4.98
N GLN A 67 -0.58 11.31 -6.22
CA GLN A 67 -1.46 10.88 -7.32
C GLN A 67 -2.07 9.49 -7.07
N TYR A 68 -1.54 8.73 -6.10
CA TYR A 68 -2.10 7.47 -5.64
C TYR A 68 -2.92 7.60 -4.33
N ASP A 69 -3.42 8.80 -3.98
CA ASP A 69 -4.36 8.95 -2.86
C ASP A 69 -5.70 8.24 -3.20
N PRO A 70 -6.13 7.24 -2.41
CA PRO A 70 -7.40 6.54 -2.62
C PRO A 70 -8.60 7.48 -2.76
N ARG A 71 -8.58 8.63 -2.07
CA ARG A 71 -9.67 9.61 -2.14
C ARG A 71 -9.77 10.26 -3.51
N HIS A 72 -8.63 10.52 -4.15
CA HIS A 72 -8.59 11.10 -5.49
C HIS A 72 -9.15 10.12 -6.52
N ILE A 73 -8.70 8.87 -6.47
CA ILE A 73 -9.10 7.78 -7.38
C ILE A 73 -10.62 7.56 -7.29
N VAL A 74 -11.17 7.52 -6.08
CA VAL A 74 -12.62 7.36 -5.88
C VAL A 74 -13.39 8.59 -6.36
N ARG A 75 -12.90 9.81 -6.11
CA ARG A 75 -13.55 11.04 -6.59
C ARG A 75 -13.58 11.12 -8.11
N GLU A 76 -12.48 10.78 -8.78
CA GLU A 76 -12.44 10.69 -10.24
C GLU A 76 -13.42 9.63 -10.76
N ALA A 77 -13.45 8.44 -10.16
CA ALA A 77 -14.39 7.39 -10.54
C ALA A 77 -15.87 7.77 -10.34
N LEU A 78 -16.18 8.67 -9.39
CA LEU A 78 -17.54 9.20 -9.18
C LEU A 78 -17.90 10.33 -10.17
N GLN A 79 -16.91 11.04 -10.69
CA GLN A 79 -17.07 12.15 -11.63
C GLN A 79 -17.06 11.68 -13.09
N ASP A 80 -16.41 10.55 -13.38
CA ASP A 80 -16.38 9.93 -14.70
C ASP A 80 -17.79 9.39 -15.03
N PRO A 81 -18.38 9.75 -16.18
CA PRO A 81 -19.67 9.23 -16.59
C PRO A 81 -19.61 7.70 -16.67
N PRO A 82 -20.67 6.99 -16.22
CA PRO A 82 -20.62 5.54 -16.13
C PRO A 82 -20.26 4.94 -17.49
N ALA A 83 -19.09 4.30 -17.56
CA ALA A 83 -18.74 3.41 -18.65
C ALA A 83 -19.88 2.38 -18.87
N PRO A 84 -20.07 1.88 -20.09
CA PRO A 84 -21.18 1.00 -20.43
C PRO A 84 -21.38 -0.09 -19.38
N ARG A 85 -22.57 -0.07 -18.78
CA ARG A 85 -22.99 -0.91 -17.66
C ARG A 85 -23.04 -2.37 -18.09
N ASP A 86 -22.06 -3.19 -17.73
CA ASP A 86 -22.25 -4.65 -17.86
C ASP A 86 -21.73 -5.49 -16.68
N VAL A 87 -20.88 -4.97 -15.77
CA VAL A 87 -20.34 -5.82 -14.67
C VAL A 87 -20.41 -5.20 -13.28
N VAL A 88 -20.29 -3.87 -13.15
CA VAL A 88 -20.20 -3.21 -11.83
C VAL A 88 -21.59 -3.02 -11.20
N GLY A 89 -22.61 -2.73 -12.00
CA GLY A 89 -23.98 -2.52 -11.52
C GLY A 89 -24.59 -3.77 -10.87
N GLU A 90 -24.31 -4.95 -11.44
CA GLU A 90 -24.82 -6.22 -10.91
C GLU A 90 -24.15 -6.62 -9.59
N GLN A 91 -22.87 -6.25 -9.40
CA GLN A 91 -22.16 -6.43 -8.13
C GLN A 91 -22.66 -5.45 -7.07
N ALA A 92 -22.93 -4.20 -7.43
CA ALA A 92 -23.47 -3.19 -6.51
C ALA A 92 -24.88 -3.54 -6.02
N LEU A 93 -25.72 -4.11 -6.88
CA LEU A 93 -27.03 -4.67 -6.50
C LEU A 93 -26.92 -5.87 -5.54
N ARG A 94 -25.78 -6.56 -5.55
CA ARG A 94 -25.50 -7.73 -4.71
C ARG A 94 -25.09 -7.38 -3.29
N VAL A 95 -24.57 -6.18 -3.04
CA VAL A 95 -24.11 -5.74 -1.72
C VAL A 95 -25.18 -4.86 -1.08
N ARG A 96 -26.11 -5.49 -0.35
CA ARG A 96 -27.06 -4.74 0.48
C ARG A 96 -26.42 -4.42 1.83
N PRO A 97 -26.55 -3.19 2.37
CA PRO A 97 -26.10 -2.88 3.72
C PRO A 97 -26.84 -3.80 4.71
N GLY A 98 -26.08 -4.48 5.58
CA GLY A 98 -26.61 -5.45 6.54
C GLY A 98 -26.42 -6.93 6.17
N GLN A 99 -25.80 -7.26 5.03
CA GLN A 99 -25.53 -8.66 4.66
C GLN A 99 -24.25 -9.22 5.28
N THR A 100 -24.40 -10.31 6.04
CA THR A 100 -23.28 -11.04 6.63
C THR A 100 -22.59 -11.91 5.57
N HIS A 101 -21.28 -11.75 5.44
CA HIS A 101 -20.46 -12.44 4.45
C HIS A 101 -19.23 -13.07 5.09
N VAL A 102 -18.82 -14.23 4.59
CA VAL A 102 -17.57 -14.89 4.97
C VAL A 102 -16.54 -14.62 3.89
N VAL A 103 -15.35 -14.19 4.31
CA VAL A 103 -14.19 -14.07 3.43
C VAL A 103 -13.48 -15.42 3.39
N THR A 104 -13.45 -16.03 2.21
CA THR A 104 -12.71 -17.26 1.90
C THR A 104 -11.56 -16.93 0.95
N GLY A 105 -10.63 -17.86 0.73
CA GLY A 105 -9.47 -17.67 -0.16
C GLY A 105 -8.18 -17.26 0.55
N SER A 106 -7.14 -17.01 -0.24
CA SER A 106 -5.82 -16.62 0.27
C SER A 106 -5.73 -15.11 0.51
N ALA A 107 -4.74 -14.67 1.29
CA ALA A 107 -4.51 -13.24 1.53
C ALA A 107 -4.29 -12.42 0.24
N ALA A 108 -3.76 -13.07 -0.81
CA ALA A 108 -3.57 -12.45 -2.11
C ALA A 108 -4.86 -12.42 -2.97
N HIS A 109 -5.82 -13.31 -2.71
CA HIS A 109 -7.07 -13.42 -3.48
C HIS A 109 -8.26 -13.75 -2.56
N PRO A 110 -8.75 -12.76 -1.78
CA PRO A 110 -9.92 -12.95 -0.94
C PRO A 110 -11.20 -12.99 -1.79
N ARG A 111 -12.06 -13.96 -1.51
CA ARG A 111 -13.37 -14.13 -2.13
C ARG A 111 -14.46 -14.00 -1.08
N ARG A 112 -15.45 -13.13 -1.31
CA ARG A 112 -16.57 -12.92 -0.39
C ARG A 112 -17.74 -13.82 -0.80
N VAL A 113 -18.26 -14.60 0.13
CA VAL A 113 -19.43 -15.46 -0.08
C VAL A 113 -20.49 -15.07 0.95
N LEU A 114 -21.72 -14.85 0.51
CA LEU A 114 -22.85 -14.52 1.40
C LEU A 114 -23.16 -15.71 2.31
N ILE A 115 -23.38 -15.47 3.60
CA ILE A 115 -23.73 -16.55 4.54
C ILE A 115 -25.06 -17.22 4.13
N ASP A 116 -25.99 -16.44 3.58
CA ASP A 116 -27.25 -16.95 3.04
C ASP A 116 -27.08 -17.84 1.80
N SER A 117 -25.92 -17.84 1.16
CA SER A 117 -25.64 -18.70 0.00
C SER A 117 -24.95 -20.03 0.35
N LEU A 118 -24.59 -20.23 1.63
CA LEU A 118 -24.01 -21.49 2.11
C LEU A 118 -25.08 -22.58 2.23
N PRO A 119 -24.69 -23.87 2.13
CA PRO A 119 -25.56 -25.00 2.41
C PRO A 119 -26.27 -24.86 3.77
N PRO A 120 -27.53 -25.32 3.90
CA PRO A 120 -28.31 -25.17 5.14
C PRO A 120 -27.62 -25.73 6.39
N ASP A 121 -26.87 -26.82 6.25
CA ASP A 121 -26.17 -27.51 7.34
C ASP A 121 -24.75 -26.98 7.61
N ASP A 122 -24.31 -25.92 6.93
CA ASP A 122 -22.96 -25.38 7.15
C ASP A 122 -22.88 -24.72 8.55
N PRO A 123 -21.90 -25.12 9.40
CA PRO A 123 -21.75 -24.58 10.75
C PRO A 123 -21.62 -23.05 10.79
N ARG A 124 -21.10 -22.45 9.71
CA ARG A 124 -20.95 -20.98 9.61
C ARG A 124 -22.28 -20.27 9.47
N ARG A 125 -23.27 -20.92 8.85
CA ARG A 125 -24.63 -20.39 8.67
C ARG A 125 -25.42 -20.50 9.98
N VAL A 126 -25.33 -21.66 10.64
CA VAL A 126 -25.97 -21.91 11.94
C VAL A 126 -25.44 -20.98 13.03
N ALA A 127 -24.13 -20.71 13.03
CA ALA A 127 -23.52 -19.77 13.97
C ALA A 127 -23.99 -18.32 13.74
N ALA A 128 -24.22 -17.92 12.49
CA ALA A 128 -24.72 -16.60 12.16
C ALA A 128 -26.18 -16.42 12.60
N SER A 129 -27.05 -17.40 12.34
CA SER A 129 -28.46 -17.35 12.76
C SER A 129 -28.63 -17.44 14.28
N ALA A 130 -27.79 -18.22 14.97
CA ALA A 130 -27.82 -18.32 16.44
C ALA A 130 -27.46 -17.00 17.15
N GLY A 131 -26.69 -16.12 16.49
CA GLY A 131 -26.41 -14.78 16.98
C GLY A 131 -27.59 -13.83 16.85
N GLU A 132 -28.36 -13.95 15.76
CA GLU A 132 -29.56 -13.14 15.50
C GLU A 132 -30.69 -13.46 16.48
N ASP A 133 -30.95 -14.73 16.77
CA ASP A 133 -31.99 -15.13 17.74
C ASP A 133 -31.68 -14.64 19.16
N ARG A 134 -30.40 -14.67 19.57
CA ARG A 134 -29.97 -14.19 20.89
C ARG A 134 -30.10 -12.66 21.03
N LEU A 135 -29.92 -11.92 19.95
CA LEU A 135 -30.19 -10.48 19.89
C LEU A 135 -31.69 -10.16 19.92
N ARG A 136 -32.52 -11.07 19.40
CA ARG A 136 -33.98 -10.96 19.37
C ARG A 136 -34.61 -11.23 20.74
N ASP A 137 -34.09 -12.21 21.48
CA ASP A 137 -34.52 -12.52 22.86
C ASP A 137 -34.04 -11.48 23.90
N ALA A 138 -33.06 -10.65 23.55
CA ALA A 138 -32.55 -9.58 24.41
C ALA A 138 -33.34 -8.26 24.32
N GLN A 139 -34.42 -8.20 23.53
CA GLN A 139 -35.36 -7.07 23.51
C GLN A 139 -36.50 -7.30 24.53
N PRO A 140 -36.44 -6.73 25.75
CA PRO A 140 -37.56 -6.77 26.68
C PRO A 140 -38.74 -5.97 26.13
N GLY A 141 -39.94 -6.56 26.25
CA GLY A 141 -41.14 -6.19 25.52
C GLY A 141 -41.55 -4.72 25.57
N THR A 142 -41.94 -4.21 24.41
CA THR A 142 -42.85 -3.06 24.29
C THR A 142 -44.20 -3.46 24.90
N PRO A 143 -44.70 -2.78 25.95
CA PRO A 143 -46.01 -3.08 26.51
C PRO A 143 -47.12 -2.74 25.48
N PRO A 144 -48.19 -3.53 25.40
CA PRO A 144 -49.27 -3.31 24.44
C PRO A 144 -50.13 -2.09 24.81
N ALA A 145 -50.39 -1.28 23.76
CA ALA A 145 -51.45 -0.30 23.50
C ALA A 145 -51.93 0.61 24.65
#